data_AF-A0A139TPF3-F1
#
_entry.id   AF-A0A139TPF3-F1
#
_cell.length_a   1.000
_cell.length_b   1.000
_cell.length_c   1.000
_cell.angle_alpha   90.00
_cell.angle_beta   90.00
_cell.angle_gamma   90.00
#
_symmetry.space_group_name_H-M   'P 1'
#
loop_
_entity.id
_entity.type
_entity.pdbx_description
1 polymer ?
#
loop_
_entity_poly.entity_id
_entity_poly.type
_entity_poly.pdbx_seq_one_letter_code
_entity_poly.pdbx_strand_id
1 'polypeptide(L)'
;MLAAAIGDIDTMKKLLEFRADINVASNEMKLPSMTFPYKETALHYAARTGQIGAYNFLIKQGANQNLKNTDGKTAQQLLETEVKNN
;
A
#
# COMPACT_ATOMS: atom_id res chain seq x y z
N MET A 1 0.10 4.07 -5.86
CA MET A 1 -0.30 4.19 -4.43
C MET A 1 -1.67 4.81 -4.28
N LEU A 2 -1.91 6.04 -4.75
CA LEU A 2 -3.22 6.70 -4.73
C LEU A 2 -4.35 5.83 -5.28
N ALA A 3 -4.18 5.27 -6.48
CA ALA A 3 -5.18 4.37 -7.08
C ALA A 3 -5.50 3.16 -6.19
N ALA A 4 -4.50 2.60 -5.50
CA ALA A 4 -4.70 1.50 -4.56
C ALA A 4 -5.44 1.92 -3.28
N ALA A 5 -5.21 3.14 -2.78
CA ALA A 5 -5.86 3.69 -1.59
C ALA A 5 -7.37 3.91 -1.79
N ILE A 6 -7.80 4.20 -3.02
CA ILE A 6 -9.22 4.42 -3.35
C ILE A 6 -9.89 3.22 -4.02
N GLY A 7 -9.14 2.12 -4.25
CA GLY A 7 -9.67 0.92 -4.89
C GLY A 7 -9.81 1.01 -6.42
N ASP A 8 -9.18 1.98 -7.07
CA ASP A 8 -9.25 2.18 -8.53
C ASP A 8 -8.35 1.18 -9.28
N ILE A 9 -8.89 -0.02 -9.49
CA ILE A 9 -8.21 -1.12 -10.17
C ILE A 9 -7.91 -0.80 -11.63
N ASP A 10 -8.75 -0.03 -12.33
CA ASP A 10 -8.55 0.23 -13.76
C ASP A 10 -7.38 1.18 -13.99
N THR A 11 -7.22 2.20 -13.14
CA THR A 11 -6.00 3.01 -13.14
C THR A 11 -4.78 2.19 -12.75
N MET A 12 -4.90 1.28 -11.79
CA MET A 12 -3.78 0.38 -11.43
C MET A 12 -3.34 -0.51 -12.58
N LYS A 13 -4.27 -1.08 -13.35
CA LYS A 13 -3.95 -1.85 -14.56
C LYS A 13 -3.16 -1.01 -15.57
N LYS A 14 -3.66 0.19 -15.90
CA LYS A 14 -2.98 1.10 -16.83
C LYS A 14 -1.57 1.45 -16.37
N LEU A 15 -1.38 1.72 -15.07
CA LEU A 15 -0.05 2.02 -14.53
C LEU A 15 0.92 0.84 -14.69
N LEU A 16 0.45 -0.39 -14.48
CA LEU A 16 1.27 -1.59 -14.67
C LEU A 16 1.60 -1.84 -16.15
N GLU A 17 0.70 -1.51 -17.08
CA GLU A 17 0.98 -1.54 -18.53
C GLU A 17 2.13 -0.59 -18.91
N PHE A 18 2.25 0.56 -18.24
CA PHE A 18 3.38 1.48 -18.38
C PHE A 18 4.65 1.03 -17.63
N ARG A 19 4.73 -0.24 -17.21
CA ARG A 19 5.85 -0.82 -16.46
C ARG A 19 6.15 -0.11 -15.14
N ALA A 20 5.13 0.47 -14.49
CA ALA A 20 5.29 0.99 -13.14
C ALA A 20 5.70 -0.13 -12.18
N ASP A 21 6.71 0.12 -11.34
CA ASP A 21 7.12 -0.85 -10.33
C ASP A 21 6.09 -0.92 -9.20
N ILE A 22 5.55 -2.12 -8.99
CA ILE A 22 4.50 -2.43 -8.03
C ILE A 22 4.99 -2.39 -6.57
N ASN A 23 6.30 -2.50 -6.35
CA ASN A 23 6.93 -2.60 -5.03
C ASN A 23 7.54 -1.29 -4.54
N VAL A 24 7.40 -0.21 -5.30
CA VAL A 24 7.84 1.12 -4.87
C VAL A 24 7.15 1.47 -3.55
N ALA A 25 7.96 1.84 -2.56
CA ALA A 25 7.48 2.40 -1.31
C ALA A 25 7.60 3.93 -1.36
N SER A 26 6.67 4.63 -0.71
CA SER A 26 6.80 6.07 -0.52
C SER A 26 8.09 6.39 0.24
N ASN A 27 8.67 7.54 -0.04
CA ASN A 27 9.85 7.98 0.70
C ASN A 27 9.46 8.23 2.15
N GLU A 28 10.29 7.75 3.07
CA GLU A 28 10.26 8.20 4.46
C GLU A 28 10.69 9.67 4.48
N MET A 29 9.80 10.57 4.93
CA MET A 29 10.17 11.97 5.16
C MET A 29 10.16 12.26 6.65
N LYS A 30 11.36 12.29 7.24
CA LYS A 30 11.61 12.77 8.59
C LYS A 30 11.95 14.26 8.53
N LEU A 31 10.98 15.12 8.84
CA LEU A 31 11.29 16.52 9.20
C LEU A 31 11.33 16.65 10.73
N PRO A 32 12.14 17.58 11.27
CA PRO A 32 12.27 17.79 12.72
C PRO A 32 10.94 18.09 13.44
N SER A 33 9.95 18.61 12.70
CA SER A 33 8.66 19.09 13.20
C SER A 33 7.46 18.36 12.59
N MET A 34 7.65 17.49 11.60
CA MET A 34 6.61 16.64 11.01
C MET A 34 7.23 15.34 10.49
N THR A 35 6.87 14.21 11.08
CA THR A 35 7.20 12.90 10.52
C THR A 35 6.02 12.49 9.64
N PHE A 36 6.22 12.39 8.32
CA PHE A 36 5.31 11.64 7.43
C PHE A 36 5.86 10.22 7.40
N PRO A 37 5.47 9.37 8.38
CA PRO A 37 6.30 8.24 8.77
C PRO A 37 6.27 7.16 7.71
N TYR A 38 5.13 6.93 7.07
CA TYR A 38 4.87 5.61 6.52
C TYR A 38 5.53 5.42 5.15
N LYS A 39 6.68 4.71 5.14
CA LYS A 39 7.27 4.08 3.95
C LYS A 39 6.32 2.99 3.45
N GLU A 40 5.28 3.36 2.74
CA GLU A 40 4.19 2.49 2.33
C GLU A 40 4.24 2.18 0.84
N THR A 41 4.03 0.91 0.50
CA THR A 41 3.80 0.48 -0.88
C THR A 41 2.33 0.63 -1.26
N ALA A 42 2.01 0.50 -2.54
CA ALA A 42 0.61 0.46 -2.98
C ALA A 42 -0.23 -0.60 -2.22
N LEU A 43 0.39 -1.72 -1.82
CA LEU A 43 -0.25 -2.77 -1.05
C LEU A 43 -0.59 -2.33 0.38
N HIS A 44 0.30 -1.57 1.04
CA HIS A 44 0.02 -1.01 2.37
C HIS A 44 -1.14 -0.02 2.32
N TYR A 45 -1.19 0.86 1.32
CA TYR A 45 -2.29 1.79 1.16
C TYR A 45 -3.62 1.07 0.97
N ALA A 46 -3.70 0.07 0.09
CA ALA A 46 -4.92 -0.71 -0.10
C ALA A 46 -5.39 -1.40 1.19
N ALA A 47 -4.45 -1.93 1.96
CA ALA A 47 -4.73 -2.55 3.25
C ALA A 47 -5.27 -1.55 4.28
N ARG A 48 -4.57 -0.42 4.45
CA ARG A 48 -4.90 0.63 5.42
C ARG A 48 -6.26 1.27 5.16
N THR A 49 -6.68 1.34 3.90
CA THR A 49 -7.98 1.91 3.50
C THR A 49 -9.07 0.84 3.35
N GLY A 50 -8.80 -0.42 3.72
CA GLY A 50 -9.78 -1.51 3.62
C GLY A 50 -10.17 -1.89 2.20
N GLN A 51 -9.38 -1.51 1.19
CA GLN A 51 -9.67 -1.77 -0.23
C GLN A 51 -9.28 -3.20 -0.62
N ILE A 52 -10.07 -4.18 -0.15
CA ILE A 52 -9.80 -5.62 -0.33
C ILE A 52 -9.65 -6.00 -1.80
N GLY A 53 -10.44 -5.41 -2.70
CA GLY A 53 -10.35 -5.64 -4.14
C GLY A 53 -8.98 -5.24 -4.72
N ALA A 54 -8.52 -4.02 -4.39
CA ALA A 54 -7.21 -3.55 -4.81
C ALA A 54 -6.06 -4.31 -4.15
N TYR A 55 -6.20 -4.68 -2.88
CA TYR A 55 -5.23 -5.50 -2.16
C TYR A 55 -5.03 -6.86 -2.85
N ASN A 56 -6.12 -7.57 -3.12
CA ASN A 56 -6.10 -8.87 -3.81
C ASN A 56 -5.57 -8.74 -5.25
N PHE A 57 -5.93 -7.66 -5.95
CA PHE A 57 -5.40 -7.40 -7.29
C PHE A 57 -3.88 -7.22 -7.25
N LEU A 58 -3.33 -6.40 -6.35
CA LEU A 58 -1.88 -6.19 -6.22
C LEU A 58 -1.14 -7.48 -5.91
N ILE A 59 -1.67 -8.34 -5.04
CA ILE A 59 -1.10 -9.66 -4.75
C ILE A 59 -1.04 -10.52 -6.02
N LYS A 60 -2.13 -10.57 -6.79
CA LYS A 60 -2.16 -11.32 -8.06
C LYS A 60 -1.15 -10.82 -9.08
N GLN A 61 -0.81 -9.52 -9.03
CA GLN A 61 0.20 -8.91 -9.88
C GLN A 61 1.64 -9.07 -9.34
N GLY A 62 1.83 -9.83 -8.25
CA GLY A 62 3.17 -10.11 -7.70
C GLY A 62 3.70 -9.04 -6.74
N ALA A 63 2.83 -8.21 -6.15
CA ALA A 63 3.24 -7.29 -5.10
C ALA A 63 3.86 -8.04 -3.91
N ASN A 64 5.02 -7.56 -3.43
CA ASN A 64 5.73 -8.16 -2.31
C ASN A 64 5.03 -7.83 -0.99
N GLN A 65 4.42 -8.85 -0.41
CA GLN A 65 3.67 -8.77 0.86
C GLN A 65 4.57 -8.67 2.09
N ASN A 66 5.86 -8.99 1.95
CA ASN A 66 6.82 -9.01 3.06
C ASN A 66 7.48 -7.65 3.30
N LEU A 67 7.23 -6.65 2.44
CA LEU A 67 7.72 -5.29 2.65
C LEU A 67 7.07 -4.71 3.91
N LYS A 68 7.90 -4.07 4.73
CA LYS A 68 7.48 -3.43 5.98
C LYS A 68 7.48 -1.92 5.81
N ASN A 69 6.46 -1.26 6.35
CA ASN A 69 6.45 0.17 6.54
C ASN A 69 7.41 0.59 7.68
N THR A 70 7.46 1.89 7.99
CA THR A 70 8.29 2.42 9.09
C THR A 70 7.89 1.96 10.47
N ASP A 71 6.65 1.52 10.66
CA ASP A 71 6.18 0.92 11.91
C ASP A 71 6.59 -0.56 12.01
N GLY A 72 7.34 -1.08 11.02
CA GLY A 72 7.71 -2.47 10.93
C GLY A 72 6.56 -3.40 10.54
N LYS A 73 5.42 -2.84 10.11
CA LYS A 73 4.21 -3.60 9.75
C LYS A 73 4.18 -3.92 8.26
N THR A 74 3.74 -5.12 7.93
CA THR A 74 3.38 -5.49 6.56
C THR A 74 1.97 -5.01 6.21
N ALA A 75 1.64 -4.98 4.92
CA ALA A 75 0.30 -4.64 4.47
C ALA A 75 -0.78 -5.57 5.07
N GLN A 76 -0.50 -6.87 5.24
CA GLN A 76 -1.45 -7.79 5.87
C GLN A 76 -1.73 -7.41 7.33
N GLN A 77 -0.70 -7.04 8.09
CA GLN A 77 -0.86 -6.64 9.49
C GLN A 77 -1.70 -5.37 9.63
N LEU A 78 -1.68 -4.48 8.63
CA LEU A 78 -2.55 -3.30 8.61
C LEU A 78 -4.03 -3.68 8.41
N LEU A 79 -4.35 -4.65 7.54
CA LEU A 79 -5.72 -5.15 7.39
C LEU A 79 -6.29 -5.70 8.71
N GLU A 80 -5.49 -6.51 9.42
CA GLU A 80 -5.90 -7.11 10.69
C GLU A 80 -6.09 -6.10 11.82
N THR A 81 -5.44 -4.93 11.72
CA THR A 81 -5.58 -3.86 12.70
C THR A 81 -6.89 -3.08 12.46
N GLU A 82 -7.25 -2.80 11.21
CA GLU A 82 -8.49 -2.09 10.87
C GLU A 82 -9.76 -2.89 11.19
N VAL A 83 -9.74 -4.21 11.02
CA VAL A 83 -10.89 -5.08 11.37
C VAL A 83 -11.21 -5.04 12.88
N LYS A 84 -10.24 -4.67 13.73
CA LYS A 84 -10.43 -4.59 15.19
C LYS A 84 -10.86 -3.20 15.68
N ASN A 85 -10.81 -2.19 14.82
CA ASN A 85 -11.11 -0.80 15.18
C ASN A 85 -12.49 -0.33 14.68
N ASN A 86 -13.28 -1.23 14.09
CA ASN A 86 -14.66 -1.04 13.61
C ASN A 86 -15.62 -1.94 14.40
#